data_AF-A0A412SA94-F1
#
_entry.id   AF-A0A412SA94-F1
#
_cell.length_a   1.000
_cell.length_b   1.000
_cell.length_c   1.000
_cell.angle_alpha   90.00
_cell.angle_beta   90.00
_cell.angle_gamma   90.00
#
_symmetry.space_group_name_H-M   'P 1'
#
loop_
_entity.id
_entity.type
_entity.pdbx_description
1 polymer ?
#
loop_
_entity_poly.entity_id
_entity_poly.type
_entity_poly.pdbx_seq_one_letter_code
_entity_poly.pdbx_strand_id
1 'polypeptide(L)'
;METGLSKKKIKESIIKMHNYLKTQDYYEDINSYALYTDDGYMSITMIFNTNSYLDKKKDDKYYLTYKYSPAEWYSEILKSDSLIYGNTFFDEISCFLKERALSGGDNEKNVIDDCIEALKDIRNSGEITHDKILLFMVSDCYDEEAIIKWNSKLNTLDIANEIKKWLSD
;
A
#
# COMPACT_ATOMS: atom_id res chain seq x y z
N MET A 1 -9.86 -23.29 -5.64
CA MET A 1 -8.60 -23.23 -6.42
C MET A 1 -8.40 -21.82 -7.01
N GLU A 2 -8.76 -20.76 -6.27
CA GLU A 2 -8.90 -19.39 -6.80
C GLU A 2 -7.99 -18.34 -6.13
N THR A 3 -7.37 -18.65 -4.99
CA THR A 3 -6.50 -17.70 -4.24
C THR A 3 -5.29 -17.25 -5.06
N GLY A 4 -4.71 -18.13 -5.89
CA GLY A 4 -3.58 -17.77 -6.75
C GLY A 4 -3.90 -16.71 -7.82
N LEU A 5 -5.17 -16.54 -8.22
CA LEU A 5 -5.55 -15.61 -9.27
C LEU A 5 -5.55 -14.16 -8.78
N SER A 6 -6.08 -13.88 -7.58
CA SER A 6 -6.06 -12.53 -7.00
C SER A 6 -4.63 -12.08 -6.73
N LYS A 7 -3.79 -12.89 -6.05
CA LYS A 7 -2.37 -12.57 -5.83
C LYS A 7 -1.65 -12.17 -7.13
N LYS A 8 -1.83 -12.96 -8.20
CA LYS A 8 -1.20 -12.70 -9.50
C LYS A 8 -1.64 -11.35 -10.08
N LYS A 9 -2.95 -11.07 -10.09
CA LYS A 9 -3.49 -9.80 -10.60
C LYS A 9 -3.02 -8.60 -9.78
N ILE A 10 -2.99 -8.72 -8.44
CA ILE A 10 -2.45 -7.68 -7.55
C ILE A 10 -0.99 -7.38 -7.91
N LYS A 11 -0.16 -8.42 -8.05
CA LYS A 11 1.26 -8.26 -8.43
C LYS A 11 1.42 -7.58 -9.79
N GLU A 12 0.63 -7.99 -10.79
CA GLU A 12 0.65 -7.37 -12.12
C GLU A 12 0.26 -5.88 -12.06
N SER A 13 -0.76 -5.52 -11.28
CA SER A 13 -1.15 -4.12 -11.05
C SER A 13 -0.05 -3.30 -10.38
N ILE A 14 0.60 -3.84 -9.34
CA ILE A 14 1.74 -3.20 -8.68
C ILE A 14 2.86 -2.93 -9.69
N ILE A 15 3.23 -3.92 -10.52
CA ILE A 15 4.30 -3.77 -11.52
C ILE A 15 3.93 -2.72 -12.57
N LYS A 16 2.68 -2.72 -13.06
CA LYS A 16 2.21 -1.71 -14.04
C LYS A 16 2.31 -0.31 -13.46
N MET A 17 1.80 -0.09 -12.25
CA MET A 17 1.89 1.21 -11.59
C MET A 17 3.35 1.60 -11.32
N HIS A 18 4.17 0.68 -10.80
CA HIS A 18 5.58 0.95 -10.52
C HIS A 18 6.37 1.34 -11.77
N ASN A 19 6.12 0.68 -12.90
CA ASN A 19 6.73 1.05 -14.19
C ASN A 19 6.27 2.41 -14.69
N TYR A 20 5.02 2.81 -14.42
CA TYR A 20 4.57 4.16 -14.68
C TYR A 20 5.24 5.19 -13.77
N LEU A 21 5.40 4.88 -12.48
CA LEU A 21 6.08 5.76 -11.53
C LEU A 21 7.54 6.00 -11.95
N LYS A 22 8.24 4.99 -12.49
CA LYS A 22 9.60 5.14 -13.06
C LYS A 22 9.73 6.22 -14.14
N THR A 23 8.63 6.63 -14.78
CA THR A 23 8.65 7.69 -15.81
C THR A 23 8.36 9.08 -15.24
N GLN A 24 8.06 9.20 -13.94
CA GLN A 24 7.73 10.46 -13.29
C GLN A 24 8.98 11.15 -12.74
N ASP A 25 8.98 12.47 -12.71
CA ASP A 25 10.11 13.28 -12.22
C ASP A 25 10.40 13.09 -10.73
N TYR A 26 9.38 12.75 -9.93
CA TYR A 26 9.49 12.48 -8.50
C TYR A 26 9.86 11.03 -8.14
N TYR A 27 10.08 10.13 -9.12
CA TYR A 27 10.28 8.69 -8.86
C TYR A 27 11.40 8.39 -7.85
N GLU A 28 12.56 9.01 -8.05
CA GLU A 28 13.73 8.80 -7.18
C GLU A 28 13.50 9.33 -5.76
N ASP A 29 12.58 10.29 -5.60
CA ASP A 29 12.20 10.88 -4.32
C ASP A 29 11.16 10.04 -3.55
N ILE A 30 10.57 9.02 -4.17
CA ILE A 30 9.63 8.11 -3.48
C ILE A 30 10.37 7.39 -2.36
N ASN A 31 9.82 7.42 -1.15
CA ASN A 31 10.42 6.79 0.04
C ASN A 31 9.58 5.63 0.61
N SER A 32 8.31 5.57 0.24
CA SER A 32 7.38 4.59 0.79
C SER A 32 6.26 4.30 -0.20
N TYR A 33 5.77 3.07 -0.11
CA TYR A 33 4.62 2.55 -0.85
C TYR A 33 3.68 1.86 0.13
N ALA A 34 2.38 1.91 -0.13
CA ALA A 34 1.37 1.17 0.59
C ALA A 34 0.39 0.56 -0.40
N LEU A 35 0.15 -0.73 -0.29
CA LEU A 35 -1.03 -1.35 -0.87
C LEU A 35 -2.19 -1.15 0.11
N TYR A 36 -3.22 -0.47 -0.36
CA TYR A 36 -4.30 0.05 0.46
C TYR A 36 -5.64 -0.49 -0.05
N THR A 37 -6.49 -0.98 0.83
CA THR A 37 -7.82 -1.52 0.50
C THR A 37 -8.88 -0.86 1.35
N ASP A 38 -10.11 -0.74 0.84
CA ASP A 38 -11.25 -0.34 1.67
C ASP A 38 -11.60 -1.40 2.73
N ASP A 39 -12.37 -1.00 3.74
CA ASP A 39 -12.85 -1.86 4.82
C ASP A 39 -13.75 -3.01 4.34
N GLY A 40 -14.39 -2.86 3.17
CA GLY A 40 -15.14 -3.90 2.49
C GLY A 40 -14.30 -4.87 1.65
N TYR A 41 -12.98 -4.66 1.57
CA TYR A 41 -12.05 -5.44 0.74
C TYR A 41 -12.48 -5.54 -0.74
N MET A 42 -13.19 -4.52 -1.26
CA MET A 42 -13.78 -4.52 -2.59
C MET A 42 -12.88 -3.86 -3.64
N SER A 43 -11.94 -3.03 -3.21
CA SER A 43 -11.04 -2.27 -4.04
C SER A 43 -9.65 -2.23 -3.41
N ILE A 44 -8.64 -2.16 -4.26
CA ILE A 44 -7.25 -2.03 -3.85
C ILE A 44 -6.64 -0.92 -4.68
N THR A 45 -5.75 -0.15 -4.07
CA THR A 45 -4.88 0.81 -4.75
C THR A 45 -3.46 0.69 -4.19
N MET A 46 -2.50 1.26 -4.90
CA MET A 46 -1.18 1.52 -4.35
C MET A 46 -0.95 3.02 -4.29
N ILE A 47 -0.51 3.47 -3.13
CA ILE A 47 -0.23 4.87 -2.82
C ILE A 47 1.20 5.00 -2.33
N PHE A 48 1.76 6.20 -2.41
CA PHE A 48 3.18 6.41 -2.14
C PHE A 48 3.45 7.79 -1.57
N ASN A 49 4.56 7.89 -0.85
CA ASN A 49 5.04 9.14 -0.29
C ASN A 49 6.44 9.48 -0.81
N THR A 50 6.83 10.75 -0.68
CA THR A 50 8.13 11.25 -1.12
C THR A 50 8.90 11.89 0.04
N ASN A 51 10.23 11.94 -0.05
CA ASN A 51 11.02 12.62 0.99
C ASN A 51 10.72 14.11 1.00
N SER A 52 10.64 14.74 -0.17
CA SER A 52 10.33 16.18 -0.26
C SER A 52 8.98 16.54 0.38
N TYR A 53 7.99 15.64 0.32
CA TYR A 53 6.72 15.86 1.01
C TYR A 53 6.85 15.63 2.52
N LEU A 54 7.48 14.52 2.94
CA LEU A 54 7.66 14.18 4.35
C LEU A 54 8.52 15.22 5.10
N ASP A 55 9.56 15.76 4.46
CA ASP A 55 10.44 16.78 5.04
C ASP A 55 9.70 18.09 5.37
N LYS A 56 8.65 18.42 4.61
CA LYS A 56 7.79 19.59 4.91
C LYS A 56 6.96 19.38 6.18
N LYS A 57 6.88 18.15 6.68
CA LYS A 57 6.10 17.74 7.86
C LYS A 57 6.99 17.41 9.06
N LYS A 58 8.31 17.54 8.96
CA LYS A 58 9.28 17.11 9.98
C LYS A 58 9.07 17.72 11.37
N ASP A 59 8.59 18.97 11.42
CA ASP A 59 8.34 19.72 12.66
C ASP A 59 6.87 19.60 13.12
N ASP A 60 6.07 18.80 12.44
CA ASP A 60 4.68 18.54 12.82
C ASP A 60 4.63 17.59 14.02
N LYS A 61 3.74 17.87 14.98
CA LYS A 61 3.51 17.00 16.13
C LYS A 61 3.09 15.58 15.74
N TYR A 62 2.50 15.42 14.55
CA TYR A 62 2.06 14.14 13.99
C TYR A 62 2.97 13.65 12.86
N TYR A 63 4.28 13.94 12.94
CA TYR A 63 5.26 13.51 11.92
C TYR A 63 5.14 12.01 11.55
N LEU A 64 4.96 11.13 12.53
CA LEU A 64 4.82 9.70 12.27
C LEU A 64 3.54 9.36 11.48
N THR A 65 2.45 10.10 11.67
CA THR A 65 1.24 9.98 10.85
C THR A 65 1.55 10.32 9.38
N TYR A 66 2.30 11.39 9.12
CA TYR A 66 2.74 11.72 7.75
C TYR A 66 3.70 10.68 7.16
N LYS A 67 4.41 9.91 7.99
CA LYS A 67 5.32 8.84 7.55
C LYS A 67 4.60 7.52 7.29
N TYR A 68 3.59 7.17 8.09
CA TYR A 68 3.01 5.81 8.11
C TYR A 68 1.51 5.75 7.77
N SER A 69 0.77 6.85 7.83
CA SER A 69 -0.65 6.90 7.45
C SER A 69 -0.78 7.23 5.96
N PRO A 70 -1.21 6.28 5.12
CA PRO A 70 -1.23 6.50 3.68
C PRO A 70 -2.21 7.60 3.23
N ALA A 71 -3.26 7.86 3.99
CA ALA A 71 -4.22 8.94 3.74
C ALA A 71 -3.59 10.36 3.81
N GLU A 72 -2.41 10.49 4.42
CA GLU A 72 -1.71 11.76 4.55
C GLU A 72 -0.57 11.93 3.52
N TRP A 73 -0.37 10.96 2.64
CA TRP A 73 0.79 10.89 1.75
C TRP A 73 0.68 11.75 0.48
N TYR A 74 1.82 11.96 -0.17
CA TYR A 74 1.95 12.76 -1.39
C TYR A 74 1.00 12.34 -2.52
N SER A 75 0.78 11.04 -2.74
CA SER A 75 -0.10 10.59 -3.83
C SER A 75 -1.55 11.07 -3.69
N GLU A 76 -2.03 11.32 -2.48
CA GLU A 76 -3.41 11.80 -2.22
C GLU A 76 -3.65 13.24 -2.71
N ILE A 77 -2.57 14.02 -2.89
CA ILE A 77 -2.66 15.39 -3.39
C ILE A 77 -2.43 15.49 -4.91
N LEU A 78 -2.08 14.39 -5.60
CA LEU A 78 -1.82 14.32 -7.04
C LEU A 78 -3.09 14.23 -7.90
N LYS A 79 -4.04 15.15 -7.70
CA LYS A 79 -5.34 15.13 -8.40
C LYS A 79 -5.25 15.32 -9.92
N SER A 80 -4.14 15.84 -10.43
CA SER A 80 -3.92 16.06 -11.87
C SER A 80 -3.52 14.80 -12.63
N ASP A 81 -3.01 13.77 -11.94
CA ASP A 81 -2.63 12.52 -12.56
C ASP A 81 -3.84 11.56 -12.58
N SER A 82 -4.50 11.46 -13.73
CA SER A 82 -5.71 10.65 -13.85
C SER A 82 -5.45 9.14 -13.71
N LEU A 83 -4.24 8.65 -13.94
CA LEU A 83 -3.93 7.22 -13.84
C LEU A 83 -3.74 6.81 -12.37
N ILE A 84 -3.09 7.67 -11.58
CA ILE A 84 -2.93 7.48 -10.14
C ILE A 84 -4.24 7.77 -9.42
N TYR A 85 -4.79 8.98 -9.58
CA TYR A 85 -6.02 9.40 -8.88
C TYR A 85 -7.24 8.55 -9.28
N GLY A 86 -7.31 8.13 -10.54
CA GLY A 86 -8.36 7.25 -11.05
C GLY A 86 -8.16 5.77 -10.73
N ASN A 87 -7.08 5.39 -10.03
CA ASN A 87 -6.74 4.01 -9.68
C ASN A 87 -6.69 3.03 -10.88
N THR A 88 -6.37 3.53 -12.08
CA THR A 88 -6.54 2.79 -13.35
C THR A 88 -5.72 1.50 -13.40
N PHE A 89 -4.59 1.44 -12.70
CA PHE A 89 -3.74 0.24 -12.66
C PHE A 89 -4.38 -0.92 -11.87
N PHE A 90 -5.32 -0.64 -10.96
CA PHE A 90 -5.97 -1.62 -10.10
C PHE A 90 -7.47 -1.80 -10.40
N ASP A 91 -8.01 -1.15 -11.42
CA ASP A 91 -9.43 -1.26 -11.80
C ASP A 91 -9.87 -2.71 -12.02
N GLU A 92 -9.08 -3.50 -12.75
CA GLU A 92 -9.44 -4.88 -13.08
C GLU A 92 -9.53 -5.77 -11.82
N ILE A 93 -8.56 -5.67 -10.93
CA ILE A 93 -8.56 -6.44 -9.68
C ILE A 93 -9.64 -5.93 -8.73
N SER A 94 -9.88 -4.63 -8.67
CA SER A 94 -10.96 -4.06 -7.85
C SER A 94 -12.33 -4.51 -8.34
N CYS A 95 -12.59 -4.54 -9.66
CA CYS A 95 -13.81 -5.12 -10.20
C CYS A 95 -13.99 -6.59 -9.80
N PHE A 96 -12.92 -7.40 -9.92
CA PHE A 96 -12.95 -8.81 -9.51
C PHE A 96 -13.23 -8.98 -8.00
N LEU A 97 -12.59 -8.19 -7.14
CA LEU A 97 -12.80 -8.23 -5.69
C LEU A 97 -14.22 -7.80 -5.30
N LYS A 98 -14.74 -6.74 -5.92
CA LYS A 98 -16.11 -6.28 -5.73
C LYS A 98 -17.14 -7.35 -6.08
N GLU A 99 -17.02 -7.98 -7.25
CA GLU A 99 -17.93 -9.07 -7.64
C GLU A 99 -17.88 -10.22 -6.63
N ARG A 100 -16.68 -10.57 -6.17
CA ARG A 100 -16.47 -11.63 -5.19
C ARG A 100 -17.09 -11.28 -3.83
N ALA A 101 -16.93 -10.06 -3.34
CA ALA A 101 -17.52 -9.60 -2.09
C ALA A 101 -19.06 -9.59 -2.16
N LEU A 102 -19.63 -9.10 -3.27
CA LEU A 102 -21.08 -9.08 -3.50
C LEU A 102 -21.70 -10.47 -3.63
N SER A 103 -20.91 -11.50 -3.94
CA SER A 103 -21.37 -12.90 -3.98
C SER A 103 -21.62 -13.51 -2.59
N GLY A 104 -21.31 -12.79 -1.51
CA GLY A 104 -21.58 -13.20 -0.13
C GLY A 104 -20.53 -14.12 0.49
N GLY A 105 -19.36 -14.26 -0.15
CA GLY A 105 -18.23 -14.96 0.43
C GLY A 105 -17.46 -14.08 1.42
N ASP A 106 -17.21 -14.60 2.62
CA ASP A 106 -16.23 -14.02 3.55
C ASP A 106 -14.82 -14.25 2.99
N ASN A 107 -14.22 -13.18 2.48
CA ASN A 107 -12.97 -13.23 1.72
C ASN A 107 -11.89 -12.31 2.28
N GLU A 108 -12.15 -11.59 3.37
CA GLU A 108 -11.27 -10.57 3.93
C GLU A 108 -9.86 -11.13 4.15
N LYS A 109 -9.79 -12.25 4.87
CA LYS A 109 -8.53 -12.95 5.15
C LYS A 109 -7.80 -13.36 3.87
N ASN A 110 -8.52 -13.85 2.87
CA ASN A 110 -7.91 -14.27 1.60
C ASN A 110 -7.36 -13.06 0.83
N VAL A 111 -8.07 -11.94 0.82
CA VAL A 111 -7.61 -10.70 0.16
C VAL A 111 -6.38 -10.16 0.88
N ILE A 112 -6.38 -10.11 2.21
CA ILE A 112 -5.23 -9.71 3.02
C ILE A 112 -4.03 -10.63 2.72
N ASP A 113 -4.21 -11.95 2.78
CA ASP A 113 -3.13 -12.90 2.53
C ASP A 113 -2.59 -12.77 1.09
N ASP A 114 -3.45 -12.64 0.08
CA ASP A 114 -3.06 -12.42 -1.31
C ASP A 114 -2.28 -11.10 -1.49
N CYS A 115 -2.69 -10.03 -0.81
CA CYS A 115 -2.00 -8.73 -0.80
C CYS A 115 -0.60 -8.83 -0.20
N ILE A 116 -0.49 -9.41 1.00
CA ILE A 116 0.79 -9.56 1.71
C ILE A 116 1.74 -10.45 0.92
N GLU A 117 1.25 -11.55 0.34
CA GLU A 117 2.08 -12.43 -0.48
C GLU A 117 2.48 -11.78 -1.80
N ALA A 118 1.65 -10.93 -2.42
CA ALA A 118 2.04 -10.14 -3.57
C ALA A 118 3.14 -9.11 -3.22
N LEU A 119 3.03 -8.42 -2.08
CA LEU A 119 4.04 -7.46 -1.62
C LEU A 119 5.38 -8.13 -1.30
N LYS A 120 5.35 -9.31 -0.68
CA LYS A 120 6.57 -10.11 -0.48
C LYS A 120 7.23 -10.49 -1.79
N ASP A 121 6.45 -10.94 -2.78
CA ASP A 121 6.97 -11.26 -4.11
C ASP A 121 7.67 -10.04 -4.76
N ILE A 122 7.07 -8.85 -4.65
CA ILE A 122 7.62 -7.58 -5.17
C ILE A 122 8.90 -7.19 -4.45
N ARG A 123 8.92 -7.34 -3.11
CA ARG A 123 10.11 -7.10 -2.30
C ARG A 123 11.25 -8.04 -2.68
N ASN A 124 10.95 -9.33 -2.82
CA ASN A 124 11.93 -10.38 -3.12
C ASN A 124 12.46 -10.30 -4.56
N SER A 125 11.68 -9.77 -5.50
CA SER A 125 12.16 -9.55 -6.87
C SER A 125 13.07 -8.33 -7.02
N GLY A 126 13.14 -7.47 -5.99
CA GLY A 126 13.92 -6.23 -6.03
C GLY A 126 13.29 -5.12 -6.88
N GLU A 127 12.02 -5.26 -7.27
CA GLU A 127 11.29 -4.19 -7.97
C GLU A 127 11.16 -2.97 -7.07
N ILE A 128 10.78 -3.17 -5.81
CA ILE A 128 10.82 -2.13 -4.77
C ILE A 128 11.95 -2.49 -3.79
N THR A 129 12.99 -1.66 -3.80
CA THR A 129 14.24 -1.86 -3.05
C THR A 129 14.04 -1.73 -1.54
N HIS A 130 14.85 -2.44 -0.77
CA HIS A 130 14.70 -2.60 0.69
C HIS A 130 14.90 -1.31 1.51
N ASP A 131 15.46 -0.26 0.91
CA ASP A 131 15.56 1.08 1.49
C ASP A 131 14.21 1.81 1.50
N LYS A 132 13.24 1.39 0.68
CA LYS A 132 11.89 1.96 0.64
C LYS A 132 10.97 1.24 1.62
N ILE A 133 10.14 1.99 2.35
CA ILE A 133 9.10 1.43 3.21
C ILE A 133 8.02 0.80 2.33
N LEU A 134 7.53 -0.38 2.69
CA LEU A 134 6.44 -1.06 1.98
C LEU A 134 5.38 -1.50 2.98
N LEU A 135 4.19 -0.95 2.85
CA LEU A 135 3.09 -1.20 3.78
C LEU A 135 1.93 -1.95 3.11
N PHE A 136 1.18 -2.67 3.92
CA PHE A 136 -0.20 -3.04 3.66
C PHE A 136 -1.08 -2.40 4.73
N MET A 137 -2.16 -1.75 4.28
CA MET A 137 -3.07 -0.99 5.14
C MET A 137 -4.52 -1.20 4.66
N VAL A 138 -5.46 -1.18 5.60
CA VAL A 138 -6.90 -1.21 5.34
C VAL A 138 -7.49 0.13 5.78
N SER A 139 -8.40 0.70 4.99
CA SER A 139 -9.06 1.96 5.34
C SER A 139 -9.79 1.85 6.66
N ASP A 140 -9.69 2.91 7.46
CA ASP A 140 -10.34 3.04 8.77
C ASP A 140 -10.02 1.89 9.76
N CYS A 141 -8.99 1.10 9.47
CA CYS A 141 -8.48 0.06 10.35
C CYS A 141 -7.34 0.61 11.20
N TYR A 142 -7.57 0.68 12.51
CA TYR A 142 -6.60 1.13 13.51
C TYR A 142 -6.24 0.01 14.49
N ASP A 143 -6.46 -1.25 14.10
CA ASP A 143 -6.04 -2.40 14.90
C ASP A 143 -4.51 -2.51 14.86
N GLU A 144 -3.89 -2.12 15.98
CA GLU A 144 -2.45 -2.12 16.14
C GLU A 144 -1.82 -3.51 15.90
N GLU A 145 -2.42 -4.57 16.44
CA GLU A 145 -1.88 -5.92 16.31
C GLU A 145 -1.90 -6.37 14.85
N ALA A 146 -2.99 -6.07 14.14
CA ALA A 146 -3.12 -6.37 12.71
C ALA A 146 -2.08 -5.62 11.88
N ILE A 147 -1.95 -4.30 12.06
CA ILE A 147 -1.01 -3.46 11.31
C ILE A 147 0.43 -3.92 11.54
N ILE A 148 0.82 -4.19 12.79
CA ILE A 148 2.17 -4.70 13.11
C ILE A 148 2.40 -6.06 12.45
N LYS A 149 1.43 -6.97 12.54
CA LYS A 149 1.54 -8.32 11.98
C LYS A 149 1.71 -8.31 10.46
N TRP A 150 0.98 -7.46 9.76
CA TRP A 150 1.09 -7.32 8.30
C TRP A 150 2.44 -6.75 7.89
N ASN A 151 2.88 -5.68 8.54
CA ASN A 151 3.99 -4.86 8.07
C ASN A 151 5.37 -5.30 8.58
N SER A 152 5.43 -6.05 9.69
CA SER A 152 6.70 -6.62 10.22
C SER A 152 7.39 -7.60 9.28
N LYS A 153 6.64 -8.20 8.34
CA LYS A 153 7.19 -9.14 7.34
C LYS A 153 7.69 -8.45 6.06
N LEU A 154 7.42 -7.15 5.91
CA LEU A 154 7.69 -6.38 4.69
C LEU A 154 8.83 -5.38 4.84
N ASN A 155 9.21 -5.09 6.09
CA ASN A 155 10.14 -4.02 6.44
C ASN A 155 11.21 -4.48 7.44
N THR A 156 12.24 -3.67 7.59
CA THR A 156 13.30 -3.89 8.58
C THR A 156 12.76 -3.78 10.02
N LEU A 157 13.54 -4.29 10.98
CA LEU A 157 13.20 -4.19 12.40
C LEU A 157 13.06 -2.75 12.87
N ASP A 158 13.89 -1.83 12.37
CA ASP A 158 13.83 -0.41 12.72
C ASP A 158 12.49 0.21 12.29
N ILE A 159 12.09 -0.02 11.04
CA ILE A 159 10.79 0.45 10.53
C ILE A 159 9.64 -0.20 11.30
N ALA A 160 9.73 -1.49 11.62
CA ALA A 160 8.70 -2.16 12.43
C ALA A 160 8.57 -1.55 13.83
N ASN A 161 9.67 -1.11 14.45
CA ASN A 161 9.65 -0.43 15.75
C ASN A 161 9.09 1.00 15.65
N GLU A 162 9.39 1.72 14.56
CA GLU A 162 8.79 3.03 14.31
C GLU A 162 7.27 2.95 14.10
N ILE A 163 6.78 1.93 13.38
CA ILE A 163 5.33 1.67 13.22
C ILE A 163 4.67 1.44 14.58
N LYS A 164 5.30 0.65 15.47
CA LYS A 164 4.78 0.45 16.84
C LYS A 164 4.69 1.75 17.61
N LYS A 165 5.73 2.58 17.53
CA LYS A 165 5.74 3.90 18.17
C LYS A 165 4.59 4.76 17.66
N TRP A 166 4.40 4.80 16.34
CA TRP A 166 3.30 5.54 15.72
C TRP A 166 1.92 5.11 16.23
N LEU A 167 1.69 3.81 16.41
CA LEU A 167 0.40 3.26 16.86
C LEU A 167 0.15 3.46 18.36
N SER A 168 1.22 3.68 19.14
CA SER A 168 1.16 3.93 20.59
C SER A 168 1.05 5.43 20.95
N ASP A 169 1.25 6.34 19.99
CA ASP A 169 1.16 7.80 20.15
C ASP A 169 -0.28 8.32 19.98
#